data_AF-F0SJF1-F1
#
_entry.id   AF-F0SJF1-F1
#
_cell.length_a   1.000
_cell.length_b   1.000
_cell.length_c   1.000
_cell.angle_alpha   90.00
_cell.angle_beta   90.00
_cell.angle_gamma   90.00
#
_symmetry.space_group_name_H-M   'P 1'
#
loop_
_entity.id
_entity.type
_entity.pdbx_description
1 polymer ?
#
loop_
_entity_poly.entity_id
_entity_poly.type
_entity_poly.pdbx_seq_one_letter_code
_entity_poly.pdbx_strand_id
1 'polypeptide(L)'
;MHLAGKIFAIFTLLLAVGAILLTAKTLDKQNEWNERLDKARESYASAAEKLPEVEEKALELRDELTRTRLNWGRHWDGVQVVPRNLEAGQVTIGIGRNQKLSRPGENGEQLPLLHAFQPNDDGQMQYVGAFRVTQIDTTQAALQLERTPREGETATWNVNRPWRFRDSMPAGKRAQIGELLLELTLIEQRMSDRELNLQIQNKSVQAAQNMLDQRLAELQGDETLPEQAGEEYRLGLVEALRNAEANRDAALAEVQQLREELHDLYGRFENLLAENKDLESQLTGDADLPEGAEVSASRPVVETK
;
A
#
# COMPACT_ATOMS: atom_id res chain seq x y z
N MET A 1 70.05 -100.92 -19.90
CA MET A 1 69.50 -99.79 -19.13
C MET A 1 68.64 -100.33 -17.99
N HIS A 2 69.06 -100.18 -16.73
CA HIS A 2 68.36 -100.75 -15.58
C HIS A 2 66.96 -100.12 -15.40
N LEU A 3 65.96 -100.97 -15.15
CA LEU A 3 64.57 -100.58 -14.89
C LEU A 3 64.47 -99.53 -13.77
N ALA A 4 65.33 -99.67 -12.74
CA ALA A 4 65.43 -98.73 -11.63
C ALA A 4 65.80 -97.30 -12.08
N GLY A 5 66.71 -97.14 -13.04
CA GLY A 5 67.11 -95.81 -13.53
C GLY A 5 65.99 -95.09 -14.27
N LYS A 6 65.12 -95.81 -14.99
CA LYS A 6 63.94 -95.23 -15.66
C LYS A 6 62.87 -94.80 -14.66
N ILE A 7 62.65 -95.59 -13.61
CA ILE A 7 61.69 -95.25 -12.55
C ILE A 7 62.16 -94.00 -11.79
N PHE A 8 63.45 -93.93 -11.43
CA PHE A 8 64.00 -92.73 -10.78
C PHE A 8 63.95 -91.50 -11.69
N ALA A 9 64.22 -91.63 -12.99
CA ALA A 9 64.12 -90.51 -13.93
C ALA A 9 62.68 -89.98 -14.09
N ILE A 10 61.66 -90.85 -14.04
CA ILE A 10 60.25 -90.44 -14.08
C ILE A 10 59.87 -89.71 -12.77
N PHE A 11 60.33 -90.19 -11.61
CA PHE A 11 60.09 -89.53 -10.34
C PHE A 11 60.76 -88.16 -10.24
N THR A 12 62.00 -88.02 -10.71
CA THR A 12 62.67 -86.70 -10.73
C THR A 12 62.01 -85.74 -11.70
N LEU A 13 61.49 -86.23 -12.84
CA LEU A 13 60.71 -85.41 -13.77
C LEU A 13 59.40 -84.93 -13.13
N LEU A 14 58.65 -85.81 -12.46
CA LEU A 14 57.41 -85.44 -11.77
C LEU A 14 57.66 -84.46 -10.62
N LEU A 15 58.74 -84.65 -9.85
CA LEU A 15 59.15 -83.71 -8.80
C LEU A 15 59.57 -82.35 -9.39
N ALA A 16 60.27 -82.33 -10.52
CA ALA A 16 60.63 -81.09 -11.20
C ALA A 16 59.40 -80.32 -11.70
N VAL A 17 58.43 -81.01 -12.31
CA VAL A 17 57.15 -80.40 -12.74
C VAL A 17 56.34 -79.90 -11.54
N GLY A 18 56.28 -80.68 -10.45
CA GLY A 18 55.63 -80.28 -9.20
C GLY A 18 56.27 -79.05 -8.56
N ALA A 19 57.61 -78.98 -8.56
CA ALA A 19 58.35 -77.82 -8.08
C ALA A 19 58.04 -76.58 -8.92
N ILE A 20 58.05 -76.68 -10.26
CA ILE A 20 57.73 -75.55 -11.15
C ILE A 20 56.31 -75.01 -10.89
N LEU A 21 55.31 -75.89 -10.71
CA LEU A 21 53.93 -75.48 -10.44
C LEU A 21 53.77 -74.82 -9.06
N LEU A 22 54.48 -75.33 -8.05
CA LEU A 22 54.52 -74.71 -6.72
C LEU A 22 55.19 -73.34 -6.78
N THR A 23 56.31 -73.21 -7.48
CA THR A 23 57.00 -71.93 -7.67
C THR A 23 56.15 -70.92 -8.45
N ALA A 24 55.40 -71.35 -9.46
CA ALA A 24 54.46 -70.49 -10.17
C ALA A 24 53.34 -69.98 -9.25
N LYS A 25 52.72 -70.87 -8.45
CA LYS A 25 51.69 -70.47 -7.49
C LYS A 25 52.21 -69.55 -6.38
N THR A 26 53.45 -69.75 -5.92
CA THR A 26 54.04 -68.85 -4.92
C THR A 26 54.36 -67.48 -5.51
N LEU A 27 54.82 -67.41 -6.77
CA LEU A 27 55.03 -66.15 -7.49
C LEU A 27 53.71 -65.41 -7.73
N ASP A 28 52.64 -66.10 -8.14
CA ASP A 28 51.31 -65.49 -8.31
C ASP A 28 50.79 -64.91 -6.99
N LYS A 29 50.98 -65.64 -5.88
CA LYS A 29 50.61 -65.14 -4.55
C LYS A 29 51.47 -63.95 -4.13
N GLN A 30 52.78 -63.97 -4.39
CA GLN A 30 53.64 -62.81 -4.11
C GLN A 30 53.22 -61.58 -4.93
N ASN A 31 52.87 -61.75 -6.20
CA ASN A 31 52.36 -60.68 -7.04
C ASN A 31 51.02 -60.13 -6.52
N GLU A 32 50.08 -61.00 -6.14
CA GLU A 32 48.80 -60.56 -5.55
C GLU A 32 49.01 -59.78 -4.25
N TRP A 33 49.95 -60.21 -3.40
CA TRP A 33 50.30 -59.49 -2.18
C TRP A 33 50.97 -58.14 -2.47
N ASN A 34 51.87 -58.07 -3.45
CA ASN A 34 52.49 -56.83 -3.89
C ASN A 34 51.45 -55.85 -4.45
N GLU A 35 50.53 -56.31 -5.30
CA GLU A 35 49.47 -55.47 -5.86
C GLU A 35 48.54 -54.93 -4.76
N ARG A 36 48.19 -55.76 -3.77
CA ARG A 36 47.42 -55.32 -2.59
C ARG A 36 48.20 -54.29 -1.76
N LEU A 37 49.51 -54.47 -1.60
CA LEU A 37 50.37 -53.54 -0.88
C LEU A 37 50.46 -52.20 -1.60
N ASP A 38 50.60 -52.21 -2.92
CA ASP A 38 50.68 -51.01 -3.75
C ASP A 38 49.35 -50.25 -3.75
N LYS A 39 48.22 -50.95 -3.90
CA LYS A 39 46.87 -50.36 -3.76
C LYS A 39 46.65 -49.77 -2.36
N ALA A 40 47.09 -50.48 -1.32
CA ALA A 40 47.01 -49.98 0.05
C ALA A 40 47.86 -48.70 0.23
N ARG A 41 49.09 -48.68 -0.31
CA ARG A 41 49.96 -47.49 -0.29
C ARG A 41 49.36 -46.31 -1.04
N GLU A 42 48.78 -46.53 -2.21
CA GLU A 42 48.15 -45.49 -3.02
C GLU A 42 46.88 -44.93 -2.34
N SER A 43 46.06 -45.81 -1.76
CA SER A 43 44.89 -45.41 -0.96
C SER A 43 45.29 -44.64 0.30
N TYR A 44 46.40 -45.01 0.94
CA TYR A 44 46.93 -44.30 2.10
C TYR A 44 47.51 -42.94 1.71
N ALA A 45 48.27 -42.87 0.62
CA ALA A 45 48.85 -41.62 0.12
C ALA A 45 47.75 -40.63 -0.29
N SER A 46 46.74 -41.08 -1.04
CA SER A 46 45.61 -40.24 -1.43
C SER A 46 44.72 -39.84 -0.25
N ALA A 47 44.54 -40.70 0.76
CA ALA A 47 43.84 -40.35 1.99
C ALA A 47 44.65 -39.34 2.83
N ALA A 48 45.96 -39.52 2.93
CA ALA A 48 46.87 -38.62 3.63
C ALA A 48 46.93 -37.23 2.98
N GLU A 49 46.89 -37.17 1.64
CA GLU A 49 46.84 -35.91 0.88
C GLU A 49 45.53 -35.15 1.09
N LYS A 50 44.40 -35.85 1.24
CA LYS A 50 43.07 -35.24 1.49
C LYS A 50 42.81 -34.90 2.96
N LEU A 51 43.55 -35.52 3.87
CA LEU A 51 43.43 -35.31 5.30
C LEU A 51 43.51 -33.83 5.72
N PRO A 52 44.52 -33.04 5.28
CA PRO A 52 44.60 -31.62 5.65
C PRO A 52 43.41 -30.79 5.15
N GLU A 53 42.90 -31.04 3.94
CA GLU A 53 41.75 -30.31 3.39
C GLU A 53 40.47 -30.59 4.20
N VAL A 54 40.27 -31.84 4.61
CA VAL A 54 39.10 -32.23 5.43
C VAL A 54 39.23 -31.67 6.85
N GLU A 55 40.42 -31.70 7.44
CA GLU A 55 40.69 -31.10 8.75
C GLU A 55 40.46 -29.59 8.73
N GLU A 56 40.93 -28.90 7.69
CA GLU A 56 40.71 -27.46 7.49
C GLU A 56 39.21 -27.14 7.38
N LYS A 57 38.47 -27.87 6.54
CA LYS A 57 37.00 -27.69 6.43
C LYS A 57 36.28 -27.99 7.73
N ALA A 58 36.70 -29.00 8.48
CA ALA A 58 36.11 -29.33 9.77
C ALA A 58 36.37 -28.23 10.81
N LEU A 59 37.57 -27.64 10.82
CA LEU A 59 37.90 -26.48 11.64
C LEU A 59 37.08 -25.26 11.22
N GLU A 60 37.00 -24.95 9.94
CA GLU A 60 36.21 -23.83 9.40
C GLU A 60 34.74 -23.96 9.78
N LEU A 61 34.13 -25.14 9.56
CA LEU A 61 32.73 -25.41 9.93
C LEU A 61 32.52 -25.33 11.45
N ARG A 62 33.50 -25.79 12.24
CA ARG A 62 33.45 -25.68 13.70
C ARG A 62 33.53 -24.24 14.15
N ASP A 63 34.39 -23.44 13.53
CA ASP A 63 34.54 -22.01 13.83
C ASP A 63 33.32 -21.23 13.38
N GLU A 64 32.74 -21.54 12.21
CA GLU A 64 31.50 -20.97 11.72
C GLU A 64 30.31 -21.34 12.63
N LEU A 65 30.20 -22.61 13.04
CA LEU A 65 29.19 -23.06 13.99
C LEU A 65 29.38 -22.38 15.34
N THR A 66 30.62 -22.25 15.81
CA THR A 66 30.95 -21.58 17.07
C THR A 66 30.59 -20.10 17.00
N ARG A 67 31.00 -19.40 15.94
CA ARG A 67 30.68 -18.00 15.69
C ARG A 67 29.18 -17.78 15.59
N THR A 68 28.48 -18.64 14.86
CA THR A 68 27.03 -18.60 14.73
C THR A 68 26.38 -18.81 16.08
N ARG A 69 26.75 -19.86 16.84
CA ARG A 69 26.18 -20.14 18.17
C ARG A 69 26.48 -19.03 19.18
N LEU A 70 27.68 -18.47 19.19
CA LEU A 70 28.08 -17.37 20.08
C LEU A 70 27.30 -16.08 19.79
N ASN A 71 26.99 -15.80 18.51
CA ASN A 71 26.29 -14.59 18.11
C ASN A 71 24.80 -14.54 18.51
N TRP A 72 24.20 -15.69 18.83
CA TRP A 72 22.81 -15.78 19.28
C TRP A 72 22.64 -15.74 20.81
N GLY A 73 23.76 -15.60 21.53
CA GLY A 73 23.83 -15.48 22.98
C GLY A 73 23.04 -16.53 23.75
N ARG A 74 22.51 -16.13 24.91
CA ARG A 74 21.74 -17.01 25.78
C ARG A 74 20.32 -17.16 25.22
N HIS A 75 19.81 -18.37 25.31
CA HIS A 75 18.44 -18.68 24.96
C HIS A 75 17.73 -19.41 26.10
N TRP A 76 16.41 -19.31 26.11
CA TRP A 76 15.52 -20.05 26.97
C TRP A 76 14.47 -20.71 26.08
N ASP A 77 14.42 -22.03 26.15
CA ASP A 77 13.48 -22.86 25.41
C ASP A 77 12.33 -23.31 26.31
N GLY A 78 11.19 -23.66 25.71
CA GLY A 78 10.09 -24.23 26.49
C GLY A 78 9.34 -23.22 27.35
N VAL A 79 9.40 -21.93 27.02
CA VAL A 79 8.90 -20.86 27.91
C VAL A 79 7.41 -20.69 27.71
N GLN A 80 6.62 -20.97 28.75
CA GLN A 80 5.19 -20.68 28.72
C GLN A 80 4.97 -19.16 28.74
N VAL A 81 4.16 -18.69 27.80
CA VAL A 81 3.75 -17.30 27.68
C VAL A 81 2.30 -17.19 28.16
N VAL A 82 2.04 -16.20 29.01
CA VAL A 82 0.71 -15.88 29.52
C VAL A 82 0.34 -14.48 29.01
N PRO A 83 -0.74 -14.33 28.22
CA PRO A 83 -1.17 -13.02 27.75
C PRO A 83 -1.61 -12.15 28.93
N ARG A 84 -1.16 -10.89 28.97
CA ARG A 84 -1.61 -9.89 29.96
C ARG A 84 -2.52 -8.85 29.30
N ASN A 85 -2.03 -8.23 28.23
CA ASN A 85 -2.79 -7.36 27.35
C ASN A 85 -2.20 -7.50 25.95
N LEU A 86 -2.80 -8.37 25.13
CA LEU A 86 -2.28 -8.69 23.81
C LEU A 86 -2.35 -7.51 22.85
N GLU A 87 -3.42 -6.71 22.90
CA GLU A 87 -3.58 -5.52 22.05
C GLU A 87 -2.46 -4.50 22.29
N ALA A 88 -2.05 -4.34 23.55
CA ALA A 88 -0.91 -3.51 23.91
C ALA A 88 0.45 -4.21 23.75
N GLY A 89 0.50 -5.48 23.36
CA GLY A 89 1.75 -6.25 23.22
C GLY A 89 2.39 -6.66 24.54
N GLN A 90 1.59 -6.80 25.60
CA GLN A 90 2.03 -7.19 26.94
C GLN A 90 1.82 -8.68 27.21
N VAL A 91 2.91 -9.35 27.57
CA VAL A 91 2.91 -10.77 27.92
C VAL A 91 3.71 -11.01 29.19
N THR A 92 3.37 -12.05 29.93
CA THR A 92 4.13 -12.53 31.08
C THR A 92 4.79 -13.85 30.71
N ILE A 93 6.05 -14.03 31.13
CA ILE A 93 6.81 -15.25 30.89
C ILE A 93 7.24 -15.89 32.21
N GLY A 94 7.32 -17.22 32.24
CA GLY A 94 7.81 -18.00 33.38
C GLY A 94 9.34 -17.97 33.56
N ILE A 95 9.98 -16.83 33.30
CA ILE A 95 11.42 -16.61 33.49
C ILE A 95 11.57 -15.36 34.36
N GLY A 96 12.28 -15.47 35.47
CA GLY A 96 12.57 -14.38 36.39
C GLY A 96 14.04 -14.31 36.79
N ARG A 97 14.32 -13.73 37.97
CA ARG A 97 15.68 -13.57 38.51
C ARG A 97 16.39 -14.91 38.74
N ASN A 98 15.66 -15.97 39.12
CA ASN A 98 16.25 -17.29 39.35
C ASN A 98 16.90 -17.88 38.08
N GLN A 99 16.37 -17.53 36.91
CA GLN A 99 16.90 -17.94 35.61
C GLN A 99 17.91 -16.92 35.05
N LYS A 100 18.41 -16.02 35.90
CA LYS A 100 19.41 -14.98 35.59
C LYS A 100 18.96 -14.05 34.46
N LEU A 101 17.66 -13.76 34.36
CA LEU A 101 17.16 -12.90 33.30
C LEU A 101 17.79 -11.49 33.37
N SER A 102 17.86 -10.91 34.56
CA SER A 102 18.55 -9.65 34.79
C SER A 102 20.07 -9.80 34.92
N ARG A 103 20.77 -8.70 34.62
CA ARG A 103 22.22 -8.58 34.86
C ARG A 103 22.47 -7.43 35.86
N PRO A 104 23.41 -7.58 36.80
CA PRO A 104 23.87 -6.46 37.60
C PRO A 104 24.55 -5.43 36.68
N GLY A 105 24.07 -4.19 36.67
CA GLY A 105 24.66 -3.06 35.95
C GLY A 105 25.14 -1.97 36.91
N GLU A 106 25.92 -1.01 36.40
CA GLU A 106 26.50 0.10 37.19
C GLU A 106 25.45 0.94 37.92
N ASN A 107 24.25 1.10 37.35
CA ASN A 107 23.16 1.93 37.89
C ASN A 107 21.98 1.09 38.42
N GLY A 108 22.20 -0.18 38.73
CA GLY A 108 21.16 -1.10 39.21
C GLY A 108 20.91 -2.29 38.28
N GLU A 109 19.74 -2.92 38.42
CA GLU A 109 19.38 -4.11 37.66
C GLU A 109 19.09 -3.76 36.18
N GLN A 110 19.94 -4.22 35.26
CA GLN A 110 19.74 -3.97 33.84
C GLN A 110 18.71 -4.97 33.27
N LEU A 111 17.57 -4.43 32.84
CA LEU A 111 16.50 -5.19 32.19
C LEU A 111 16.85 -5.40 30.72
N PRO A 112 17.05 -6.65 30.26
CA PRO A 112 17.45 -6.92 28.89
C PRO A 112 16.28 -6.74 27.90
N LEU A 113 16.64 -6.54 26.63
CA LEU A 113 15.74 -6.75 25.50
C LEU A 113 15.78 -8.25 25.15
N LEU A 114 14.63 -8.87 25.00
CA LEU A 114 14.49 -10.27 24.60
C LEU A 114 13.92 -10.38 23.19
N HIS A 115 14.48 -11.28 22.39
CA HIS A 115 13.95 -11.64 21.08
C HIS A 115 13.10 -12.91 21.21
N ALA A 116 11.81 -12.80 20.92
CA ALA A 116 10.83 -13.88 21.06
C ALA A 116 10.61 -14.63 19.74
N PHE A 117 10.51 -15.95 19.86
CA PHE A 117 10.23 -16.87 18.77
C PHE A 117 9.14 -17.85 19.19
N GLN A 118 8.14 -18.04 18.33
CA GLN A 118 7.05 -18.97 18.55
C GLN A 118 7.12 -20.15 17.57
N PRO A 119 6.65 -21.34 17.93
CA PRO A 119 6.54 -22.44 16.98
C PRO A 119 5.38 -22.22 16.00
N ASN A 120 5.66 -22.40 14.71
CA ASN A 120 4.65 -22.52 13.66
C ASN A 120 4.03 -23.93 13.66
N ASP A 121 3.04 -24.18 12.81
CA ASP A 121 2.38 -25.49 12.68
C ASP A 121 3.33 -26.61 12.26
N ASP A 122 4.36 -26.29 11.46
CA ASP A 122 5.41 -27.23 11.07
C ASP A 122 6.47 -27.48 12.17
N GLY A 123 6.32 -26.85 13.35
CA GLY A 123 7.28 -26.92 14.45
C GLY A 123 8.53 -26.05 14.27
N GLN A 124 8.64 -25.32 13.16
CA GLN A 124 9.71 -24.32 12.96
C GLN A 124 9.48 -23.08 13.82
N MET A 125 10.56 -22.44 14.26
CA MET A 125 10.49 -21.24 15.10
C MET A 125 10.36 -19.98 14.23
N GLN A 126 9.25 -19.27 14.34
CA GLN A 126 8.96 -18.00 13.72
C GLN A 126 9.29 -16.86 14.67
N TYR A 127 9.91 -15.79 14.15
CA TYR A 127 10.19 -14.59 14.94
C TYR A 127 8.91 -13.78 15.19
N VAL A 128 8.64 -13.46 16.45
CA VAL A 128 7.47 -12.64 16.85
C VAL A 128 7.89 -11.17 16.97
N GLY A 129 8.95 -10.89 17.72
CA GLY A 129 9.36 -9.53 17.97
C GLY A 129 10.39 -9.37 19.08
N ALA A 130 10.77 -8.12 19.34
CA ALA A 130 11.64 -7.74 20.43
C ALA A 130 10.78 -7.24 21.61
N PHE A 131 11.01 -7.79 22.78
CA PHE A 131 10.27 -7.53 23.99
C PHE A 131 11.19 -6.94 25.05
N ARG A 132 10.84 -5.77 25.55
CA ARG A 132 11.50 -5.15 26.69
C ARG A 132 10.93 -5.72 27.98
N VAL A 133 11.79 -6.17 28.88
CA VAL A 133 11.37 -6.55 30.24
C VAL A 133 10.98 -5.28 30.99
N THR A 134 9.75 -5.22 31.49
CA THR A 134 9.22 -4.07 32.25
C THR A 134 9.20 -4.32 33.75
N GLN A 135 8.93 -5.56 34.17
CA GLN A 135 8.95 -5.99 35.57
C GLN A 135 9.58 -7.38 35.65
N ILE A 136 10.37 -7.62 36.69
CA ILE A 136 11.01 -8.90 36.94
C ILE A 136 10.78 -9.35 38.38
N ASP A 137 10.20 -10.53 38.53
CA ASP A 137 10.03 -11.21 39.80
C ASP A 137 11.04 -12.37 39.91
N THR A 138 10.96 -13.12 41.01
CA THR A 138 11.84 -14.28 41.27
C THR A 138 11.71 -15.36 40.19
N THR A 139 10.49 -15.64 39.71
CA THR A 139 10.17 -16.75 38.79
C THR A 139 9.49 -16.32 37.49
N GLN A 140 9.07 -15.07 37.37
CA GLN A 140 8.34 -14.56 36.22
C GLN A 140 8.82 -13.16 35.83
N ALA A 141 8.51 -12.75 34.61
CA ALA A 141 8.78 -11.41 34.13
C ALA A 141 7.65 -10.91 33.24
N ALA A 142 7.31 -9.63 33.38
CA ALA A 142 6.43 -8.93 32.48
C ALA A 142 7.23 -8.34 31.33
N LEU A 143 6.74 -8.57 30.11
CA LEU A 143 7.33 -8.14 28.87
C LEU A 143 6.38 -7.20 28.14
N GLN A 144 6.97 -6.22 27.45
CA GLN A 144 6.29 -5.30 26.56
C GLN A 144 6.96 -5.37 25.20
N LEU A 145 6.20 -5.62 24.14
CA LEU A 145 6.70 -5.52 22.77
C LEU A 145 7.25 -4.10 22.55
N GLU A 146 8.46 -4.00 21.97
CA GLU A 146 9.16 -2.73 21.78
C GLU A 146 8.43 -1.79 20.81
N ARG A 147 7.69 -2.36 19.88
CA ARG A 147 6.77 -1.66 18.98
C ARG A 147 5.32 -1.95 19.38
N THR A 148 4.41 -1.11 18.92
CA THR A 148 2.98 -1.42 18.97
C THR A 148 2.70 -2.64 18.07
N PRO A 149 1.92 -3.63 18.53
CA PRO A 149 1.45 -4.70 17.67
C PRO A 149 0.61 -4.15 16.52
N ARG A 150 0.70 -4.77 15.34
CA ARG A 150 -0.13 -4.40 14.20
C ARG A 150 -1.52 -4.99 14.33
N GLU A 151 -2.46 -4.41 13.59
CA GLU A 151 -3.83 -4.94 13.53
C GLU A 151 -3.81 -6.40 13.05
N GLY A 152 -4.50 -7.28 13.79
CA GLY A 152 -4.56 -8.72 13.50
C GLY A 152 -3.28 -9.52 13.81
N GLU A 153 -2.16 -8.88 14.14
CA GLU A 153 -0.89 -9.58 14.40
C GLU A 153 -0.99 -10.48 15.64
N THR A 154 -1.58 -9.96 16.72
CA THR A 154 -1.70 -10.66 18.01
C THR A 154 -2.60 -11.90 17.92
N ALA A 155 -3.50 -11.96 16.93
CA ALA A 155 -4.30 -13.14 16.65
C ALA A 155 -3.47 -14.31 16.09
N THR A 156 -2.29 -14.02 15.52
CA THR A 156 -1.35 -15.04 15.02
C THR A 156 -0.39 -15.54 16.11
N TRP A 157 -0.46 -14.97 17.32
CA TRP A 157 0.44 -15.35 18.41
C TRP A 157 -0.02 -16.66 19.05
N ASN A 158 0.79 -17.71 18.88
CA ASN A 158 0.54 -19.04 19.43
C ASN A 158 0.96 -19.11 20.90
N VAL A 159 0.26 -18.38 21.77
CA VAL A 159 0.56 -18.32 23.23
C VAL A 159 0.35 -19.66 23.95
N ASN A 160 -0.45 -20.56 23.37
CA ASN A 160 -0.72 -21.89 23.92
C ASN A 160 0.46 -22.87 23.75
N ARG A 161 1.44 -22.53 22.91
CA ARG A 161 2.66 -23.33 22.71
C ARG A 161 3.84 -22.63 23.38
N PRO A 162 4.83 -23.38 23.89
CA PRO A 162 5.99 -22.77 24.52
C PRO A 162 6.84 -22.01 23.52
N TRP A 163 7.25 -20.79 23.89
CA TRP A 163 8.10 -19.94 23.08
C TRP A 163 9.58 -20.14 23.40
N ARG A 164 10.43 -19.66 22.49
CA ARG A 164 11.87 -19.54 22.67
C ARG A 164 12.21 -18.06 22.78
N PHE A 165 12.96 -17.70 23.81
CA PHE A 165 13.49 -16.35 23.99
C PHE A 165 15.00 -16.34 23.84
N ARG A 166 15.55 -15.26 23.28
CA ARG A 166 17.00 -15.05 23.17
C ARG A 166 17.37 -13.67 23.69
N ASP A 167 18.53 -13.55 24.32
CA ASP A 167 19.04 -12.25 24.81
C ASP A 167 19.69 -11.40 23.71
N SER A 168 20.02 -12.03 22.58
CA SER A 168 20.70 -11.37 21.47
C SER A 168 20.36 -12.04 20.15
N MET A 169 20.57 -11.27 19.08
CA MET A 169 20.41 -11.72 17.72
C MET A 169 21.60 -11.22 16.89
N PRO A 170 22.12 -12.03 15.95
CA PRO A 170 23.21 -11.61 15.07
C PRO A 170 22.91 -10.27 14.40
N ALA A 171 23.92 -9.39 14.34
CA ALA A 171 23.74 -8.03 13.83
C ALA A 171 23.13 -7.99 12.41
N GLY A 172 23.57 -8.89 11.52
CA GLY A 172 23.01 -8.98 10.16
C GLY A 172 21.52 -9.34 10.13
N LYS A 173 21.05 -10.22 11.01
CA LYS A 173 19.62 -10.55 11.12
C LYS A 173 18.80 -9.44 11.74
N ARG A 174 19.36 -8.73 12.73
CA ARG A 174 18.72 -7.52 13.29
C ARG A 174 18.57 -6.42 12.25
N ALA A 175 19.60 -6.17 11.43
CA ALA A 175 19.55 -5.19 10.35
C ALA A 175 18.47 -5.55 9.32
N GLN A 176 18.43 -6.81 8.89
CA GLN A 176 17.41 -7.31 7.95
C GLN A 176 15.98 -7.15 8.50
N ILE A 177 15.74 -7.49 9.77
CA ILE A 177 14.43 -7.28 10.40
C ILE A 177 14.10 -5.79 10.49
N GLY A 178 15.07 -4.94 10.85
CA GLY A 178 14.87 -3.50 10.91
C GLY A 178 14.47 -2.90 9.56
N GLU A 179 15.12 -3.34 8.48
CA GLU A 179 14.80 -2.92 7.11
C GLU A 179 13.39 -3.36 6.69
N LEU A 180 13.04 -4.63 6.93
CA LEU A 180 11.70 -5.15 6.64
C LEU A 180 10.61 -4.43 7.45
N LEU A 181 10.89 -4.09 8.71
CA LEU A 181 9.95 -3.33 9.53
C LEU A 181 9.77 -1.90 9.03
N LEU A 182 10.87 -1.23 8.62
CA LEU A 182 10.82 0.10 8.02
C LEU A 182 9.99 0.08 6.73
N GLU A 183 10.26 -0.88 5.84
CA GLU A 183 9.51 -1.04 4.58
C GLU A 183 8.02 -1.24 4.86
N LEU A 184 7.67 -2.11 5.80
CA LEU A 184 6.28 -2.36 6.15
C LEU A 184 5.60 -1.11 6.71
N THR A 185 6.27 -0.35 7.58
CA THR A 185 5.74 0.92 8.10
C THR A 185 5.52 1.96 6.98
N LEU A 186 6.41 2.02 5.99
CA LEU A 186 6.20 2.90 4.82
C LEU A 186 5.00 2.45 3.98
N ILE A 187 4.76 1.15 3.84
CA ILE A 187 3.59 0.61 3.15
C ILE A 187 2.31 0.95 3.92
N GLU A 188 2.30 0.75 5.24
CA GLU A 188 1.17 1.09 6.11
C GLU A 188 0.82 2.58 6.03
N GLN A 189 1.83 3.46 6.09
CA GLN A 189 1.63 4.90 5.95
C GLN A 189 1.01 5.25 4.58
N ARG A 190 1.53 4.69 3.49
CA ARG A 190 0.97 4.91 2.14
C ARG A 190 -0.45 4.39 2.00
N MET A 191 -0.78 3.29 2.64
CA MET A 191 -2.15 2.76 2.66
C MET A 191 -3.09 3.71 3.39
N SER A 192 -2.69 4.20 4.57
CA SER A 192 -3.46 5.19 5.34
C SER A 192 -3.68 6.49 4.55
N ASP A 193 -2.63 7.01 3.90
CA ASP A 193 -2.74 8.22 3.07
C ASP A 193 -3.70 8.02 1.88
N ARG A 194 -3.70 6.83 1.26
CA ARG A 194 -4.63 6.49 0.18
C ARG A 194 -6.07 6.43 0.67
N GLU A 195 -6.29 5.83 1.83
CA GLU A 195 -7.63 5.74 2.42
C GLU A 195 -8.18 7.13 2.77
N LEU A 196 -7.36 7.99 3.36
CA LEU A 196 -7.73 9.38 3.65
C LEU A 196 -8.04 10.15 2.36
N ASN A 197 -7.24 9.98 1.31
CA ASN A 197 -7.50 10.59 0.01
C ASN A 197 -8.82 10.09 -0.61
N LEU A 198 -9.13 8.79 -0.51
CA LEU A 198 -10.42 8.25 -0.96
C LEU A 198 -11.60 8.85 -0.18
N GLN A 199 -11.46 9.01 1.14
CA GLN A 199 -12.50 9.66 1.95
C GLN A 199 -12.73 11.13 1.53
N ILE A 200 -11.67 11.87 1.24
CA ILE A 200 -11.77 13.26 0.74
C ILE A 200 -12.44 13.29 -0.63
N GLN A 201 -12.06 12.41 -1.55
CA GLN A 201 -12.67 12.33 -2.88
C GLN A 201 -14.16 11.99 -2.78
N ASN A 202 -14.53 11.03 -1.95
CA ASN A 202 -15.94 10.67 -1.73
C ASN A 202 -16.75 11.86 -1.18
N LYS A 203 -16.20 12.61 -0.22
CA LYS A 203 -16.83 13.84 0.28
C LYS A 203 -16.98 14.90 -0.82
N SER A 204 -15.96 15.08 -1.66
CA SER A 204 -16.01 16.03 -2.78
C SER A 204 -17.05 15.63 -3.82
N VAL A 205 -17.15 14.34 -4.15
CA VAL A 205 -18.16 13.81 -5.08
C VAL A 205 -19.56 14.01 -4.51
N GLN A 206 -19.76 13.69 -3.22
CA GLN A 206 -21.05 13.91 -2.56
C GLN A 206 -21.43 15.40 -2.53
N ALA A 207 -20.50 16.30 -2.24
CA ALA A 207 -20.74 17.73 -2.27
C ALA A 207 -21.09 18.23 -3.69
N ALA A 208 -20.38 17.73 -4.71
CA ALA A 208 -20.69 18.06 -6.10
C ALA A 208 -22.06 17.53 -6.53
N GLN A 209 -22.44 16.32 -6.11
CA GLN A 209 -23.76 15.76 -6.37
C GLN A 209 -24.86 16.60 -5.71
N ASN A 210 -24.68 16.96 -4.44
CA ASN A 210 -25.63 17.83 -3.74
C ASN A 210 -25.77 19.20 -4.42
N MET A 211 -24.67 19.80 -4.89
CA MET A 211 -24.71 21.05 -5.65
C MET A 211 -25.44 20.88 -6.99
N LEU A 212 -25.20 19.78 -7.70
CA LEU A 212 -25.89 19.49 -8.95
C LEU A 212 -27.39 19.30 -8.72
N ASP A 213 -27.77 18.54 -7.69
CA ASP A 213 -29.17 18.30 -7.32
C ASP A 213 -29.85 19.62 -6.93
N GLN A 214 -29.16 20.48 -6.16
CA GLN A 214 -29.65 21.82 -5.84
C GLN A 214 -29.86 22.67 -7.10
N ARG A 215 -28.89 22.68 -8.04
CA ARG A 215 -29.02 23.43 -9.30
C ARG A 215 -30.15 22.89 -10.17
N LEU A 216 -30.33 21.57 -10.23
CA LEU A 216 -31.45 20.97 -10.94
C LEU A 216 -32.78 21.37 -10.30
N ALA A 217 -32.87 21.37 -8.96
CA ALA A 217 -34.05 21.84 -8.25
C ALA A 217 -34.32 23.34 -8.50
N GLU A 218 -33.30 24.20 -8.51
CA GLU A 218 -33.43 25.63 -8.86
C GLU A 218 -33.91 25.83 -10.31
N LEU A 219 -33.45 25.00 -11.25
CA LEU A 219 -33.81 25.11 -12.67
C LEU A 219 -35.21 24.58 -12.97
N GLN A 220 -35.59 23.45 -12.38
CA GLN A 220 -36.87 22.76 -12.64
C GLN A 220 -38.00 23.23 -11.72
N GLY A 221 -37.67 23.83 -10.57
CA GLY A 221 -38.63 24.21 -9.56
C GLY A 221 -39.14 23.02 -8.75
N ASP A 222 -39.83 23.33 -7.66
CA ASP A 222 -40.54 22.35 -6.85
C ASP A 222 -41.99 22.80 -6.65
N GLU A 223 -42.92 22.12 -7.34
CA GLU A 223 -44.35 22.40 -7.29
C GLU A 223 -44.97 22.15 -5.90
N THR A 224 -44.27 21.43 -5.03
CA THR A 224 -44.73 21.11 -3.67
C THR A 224 -44.46 22.22 -2.66
N LEU A 225 -43.70 23.26 -3.04
CA LEU A 225 -43.44 24.42 -2.18
C LEU A 225 -44.74 25.22 -1.94
N PRO A 226 -44.96 25.72 -0.71
CA PRO A 226 -46.14 26.53 -0.40
C PRO A 226 -46.21 27.78 -1.29
N GLU A 227 -47.42 28.23 -1.63
CA GLU A 227 -47.69 29.40 -2.50
C GLU A 227 -47.00 30.71 -2.08
N GLN A 228 -46.53 30.78 -0.83
CA GLN A 228 -45.76 31.92 -0.31
C GLN A 228 -44.30 31.93 -0.79
N ALA A 229 -43.80 30.82 -1.35
CA ALA A 229 -42.52 30.77 -2.02
C ALA A 229 -42.62 31.52 -3.36
N GLY A 230 -41.61 32.33 -3.69
CA GLY A 230 -41.57 33.08 -4.95
C GLY A 230 -41.79 32.17 -6.17
N GLU A 231 -42.46 32.70 -7.19
CA GLU A 231 -42.86 31.96 -8.40
C GLU A 231 -41.68 31.25 -9.09
N GLU A 232 -40.50 31.88 -9.02
CA GLU A 232 -39.20 31.36 -9.48
C GLU A 232 -38.74 30.05 -8.81
N TYR A 233 -39.09 29.82 -7.54
CA TYR A 233 -38.74 28.59 -6.84
C TYR A 233 -39.75 27.47 -7.11
N ARG A 234 -40.98 27.83 -7.46
CA ARG A 234 -42.09 26.88 -7.63
C ARG A 234 -42.19 26.34 -9.06
N LEU A 235 -42.04 27.22 -10.05
CA LEU A 235 -42.05 26.86 -11.47
C LEU A 235 -40.64 26.56 -12.01
N GLY A 236 -39.61 26.93 -11.23
CA GLY A 236 -38.22 26.88 -11.66
C GLY A 236 -37.82 28.10 -12.47
N LEU A 237 -36.53 28.42 -12.43
CA LEU A 237 -35.99 29.59 -13.11
C LEU A 237 -36.24 29.59 -14.63
N VAL A 238 -36.27 28.41 -15.26
CA VAL A 238 -36.48 28.29 -16.71
C VAL A 238 -37.89 28.73 -17.10
N GLU A 239 -38.90 28.25 -16.38
CA GLU A 239 -40.29 28.57 -16.70
C GLU A 239 -40.66 29.98 -16.23
N ALA A 240 -40.13 30.43 -15.09
CA ALA A 240 -40.27 31.81 -14.63
C ALA A 240 -39.70 32.82 -15.64
N LEU A 241 -38.53 32.53 -16.25
CA LEU A 241 -37.97 33.36 -17.31
C LEU A 241 -38.86 33.38 -18.56
N ARG A 242 -39.40 32.24 -18.99
CA ARG A 242 -40.35 32.19 -20.12
C ARG A 242 -41.59 33.03 -19.86
N ASN A 243 -42.16 32.95 -18.65
CA ASN A 243 -43.32 33.76 -18.27
C ASN A 243 -42.98 35.25 -18.26
N ALA A 244 -41.81 35.62 -17.73
CA ALA A 244 -41.34 37.00 -17.73
C ALA A 244 -41.11 37.55 -19.15
N GLU A 245 -40.55 36.75 -20.05
CA GLU A 245 -40.39 37.10 -21.47
C GLU A 245 -41.74 37.27 -22.17
N ALA A 246 -42.68 36.34 -21.98
CA ALA A 246 -44.02 36.44 -22.54
C ALA A 246 -44.76 37.71 -22.06
N ASN A 247 -44.66 38.03 -20.77
CA ASN A 247 -45.23 39.25 -20.20
C ASN A 247 -44.58 40.51 -20.77
N ARG A 248 -43.26 40.50 -20.95
CA ARG A 248 -42.54 41.61 -21.58
C ARG A 248 -43.00 41.82 -23.02
N ASP A 249 -43.11 40.74 -23.79
CA ASP A 249 -43.49 40.82 -25.20
C ASP A 249 -44.95 41.28 -25.37
N ALA A 250 -45.86 40.88 -24.47
CA ALA A 250 -47.22 41.41 -24.41
C ALA A 250 -47.24 42.92 -24.11
N ALA A 251 -46.47 43.37 -23.11
CA ALA A 251 -46.39 44.80 -22.78
C ALA A 251 -45.78 45.63 -23.94
N LEU A 252 -44.79 45.08 -24.65
CA LEU A 252 -44.22 45.73 -25.83
C LEU A 252 -45.25 45.84 -26.97
N ALA A 253 -46.08 44.81 -27.17
CA ALA A 253 -47.16 44.83 -28.15
C ALA A 253 -48.22 45.91 -27.80
N GLU A 254 -48.60 46.03 -26.53
CA GLU A 254 -49.51 47.10 -26.07
C GLU A 254 -48.92 48.50 -26.29
N VAL A 255 -47.64 48.71 -25.96
CA VAL A 255 -46.95 49.98 -26.21
C VAL A 255 -46.91 50.29 -27.70
N GLN A 256 -46.70 49.30 -28.55
CA GLN A 256 -46.74 49.47 -30.00
C GLN A 256 -48.14 49.89 -30.48
N GLN A 257 -49.19 49.21 -30.00
CA GLN A 257 -50.57 49.56 -30.34
C GLN A 257 -50.90 51.00 -29.90
N LEU A 258 -50.51 51.40 -28.70
CA LEU A 258 -50.69 52.77 -28.21
C LEU A 258 -49.92 53.80 -29.06
N ARG A 259 -48.75 53.45 -29.57
CA ARG A 259 -48.00 54.33 -30.50
C ARG A 259 -48.71 54.48 -31.84
N GLU A 260 -49.27 53.40 -32.37
CA GLU A 260 -50.06 53.42 -33.61
C GLU A 260 -51.32 54.27 -33.42
N GLU A 261 -52.07 54.06 -32.32
CA GLU A 261 -53.25 54.87 -31.98
C GLU A 261 -52.93 56.35 -31.80
N LEU A 262 -51.82 56.67 -31.12
CA LEU A 262 -51.35 58.04 -30.95
C LEU A 262 -50.94 58.66 -32.29
N HIS A 263 -50.24 57.92 -33.14
CA HIS A 263 -49.88 58.37 -34.49
C HIS A 263 -51.12 58.69 -35.34
N ASP A 264 -52.12 57.80 -35.32
CA ASP A 264 -53.39 58.00 -36.02
C ASP A 264 -54.16 59.22 -35.48
N LEU A 265 -54.19 59.41 -34.16
CA LEU A 265 -54.82 60.58 -33.53
C LEU A 265 -54.11 61.88 -33.92
N TYR A 266 -52.77 61.89 -33.94
CA TYR A 266 -52.01 63.04 -34.42
C TYR A 266 -52.30 63.33 -35.90
N GLY A 267 -52.32 62.31 -36.76
CA GLY A 267 -52.67 62.47 -38.17
C GLY A 267 -54.08 63.03 -38.37
N ARG A 268 -55.06 62.56 -37.59
CA ARG A 268 -56.42 63.12 -37.59
C ARG A 268 -56.46 64.57 -37.12
N PHE A 269 -55.71 64.91 -36.08
CA PHE A 269 -55.62 66.27 -35.57
C PHE A 269 -55.00 67.21 -36.61
N GLU A 270 -53.92 66.81 -37.28
CA GLU A 270 -53.31 67.58 -38.36
C GLU A 270 -54.28 67.79 -39.52
N ASN A 271 -55.02 66.76 -39.93
CA ASN A 271 -56.04 66.86 -40.96
C ASN A 271 -57.16 67.84 -40.56
N LEU A 272 -57.68 67.74 -39.32
CA LEU A 272 -58.70 68.68 -38.81
C LEU A 272 -58.19 70.12 -38.71
N LEU A 273 -56.91 70.31 -38.42
CA LEU A 273 -56.28 71.62 -38.37
C LEU A 273 -56.12 72.20 -39.78
N ALA A 274 -55.77 71.36 -40.76
CA ALA A 274 -55.76 71.74 -42.17
C ALA A 274 -57.16 72.08 -42.68
N GLU A 275 -58.18 71.26 -42.37
CA GLU A 275 -59.58 71.53 -42.71
C GLU A 275 -60.10 72.83 -42.06
N ASN A 276 -59.80 73.07 -40.79
CA ASN A 276 -60.17 74.33 -40.14
C ASN A 276 -59.49 75.54 -40.78
N LYS A 277 -58.22 75.43 -41.17
CA LYS A 277 -57.52 76.50 -41.91
C LYS A 277 -58.17 76.73 -43.28
N ASP A 278 -58.54 75.66 -43.98
CA ASP A 278 -59.26 75.77 -45.26
C ASP A 278 -60.63 76.41 -45.06
N LEU A 279 -61.40 76.02 -44.04
CA LEU A 279 -62.69 76.65 -43.70
C LEU A 279 -62.54 78.10 -43.26
N GLU A 280 -61.50 78.43 -42.48
CA GLU A 280 -61.17 79.80 -42.10
C GLU A 280 -60.84 80.62 -43.35
N SER A 281 -60.08 80.07 -44.30
CA SER A 281 -59.79 80.72 -45.59
C SER A 281 -61.05 80.86 -46.48
N GLN A 282 -62.04 79.98 -46.34
CA GLN A 282 -63.34 80.09 -47.03
C GLN A 282 -64.25 81.12 -46.35
N LEU A 283 -64.18 81.26 -45.02
CA LEU A 283 -64.93 82.25 -44.23
C LEU A 283 -64.33 83.66 -44.32
N THR A 284 -63.00 83.77 -44.41
CA THR A 284 -62.31 85.02 -44.81
C THR A 284 -62.25 85.20 -46.34
N GLY A 285 -62.77 84.23 -47.10
CA GLY A 285 -62.87 84.29 -48.56
C GLY A 285 -64.12 85.01 -49.09
N ASP A 286 -65.05 85.43 -48.21
CA ASP A 286 -66.21 86.28 -48.56
C ASP A 286 -66.08 87.73 -48.01
N ALA A 287 -64.88 88.13 -47.59
CA ALA A 287 -64.42 89.51 -47.39
C ALA A 287 -62.89 89.50 -47.27
N ASP A 288 -62.05 90.00 -48.18
CA ASP A 288 -62.19 90.99 -49.26
C ASP A 288 -60.92 90.87 -50.16
N LEU A 289 -60.97 91.28 -51.44
CA LEU A 289 -59.76 91.53 -52.27
C LEU A 289 -58.94 92.71 -51.70
N PRO A 290 -57.65 92.89 -52.07
CA PRO A 290 -56.49 91.99 -52.08
C PRO A 290 -55.23 92.65 -51.42
N GLU A 291 -54.09 91.94 -51.51
CA GLU A 291 -52.72 92.49 -51.70
C GLU A 291 -51.78 92.74 -50.48
N GLY A 292 -50.56 92.19 -50.60
CA GLY A 292 -49.35 92.60 -49.82
C GLY A 292 -48.83 91.54 -48.83
N ALA A 293 -48.11 90.50 -49.25
CA ALA A 293 -46.66 90.48 -49.52
C ALA A 293 -45.75 90.47 -48.27
N GLU A 294 -44.98 89.37 -48.21
CA GLU A 294 -43.62 89.21 -47.69
C GLU A 294 -43.31 88.86 -46.21
N VAL A 295 -42.78 87.62 -46.10
CA VAL A 295 -41.50 87.23 -45.44
C VAL A 295 -41.39 87.32 -43.92
N SER A 296 -41.28 86.15 -43.27
CA SER A 296 -40.09 85.85 -42.45
C SER A 296 -39.96 84.38 -42.08
N ALA A 297 -38.77 83.84 -42.28
CA ALA A 297 -38.32 82.52 -41.87
C ALA A 297 -38.06 82.46 -40.35
N SER A 298 -38.23 81.29 -39.72
CA SER A 298 -37.18 80.63 -38.91
C SER A 298 -37.68 79.38 -38.18
N ARG A 299 -36.92 78.29 -38.36
CA ARG A 299 -36.83 77.05 -37.56
C ARG A 299 -36.53 77.36 -36.07
N PRO A 300 -36.92 76.49 -35.12
CA PRO A 300 -36.06 75.36 -34.66
C PRO A 300 -36.86 74.07 -34.38
N VAL A 301 -36.37 72.87 -34.74
CA VAL A 301 -35.52 71.95 -33.95
C VAL A 301 -36.01 71.75 -32.51
N VAL A 302 -36.59 70.59 -32.22
CA VAL A 302 -36.65 70.02 -30.87
C VAL A 302 -36.24 68.56 -30.93
N GLU A 303 -35.25 68.28 -30.07
CA GLU A 303 -34.55 67.04 -29.79
C GLU A 303 -35.49 65.89 -29.39
N THR A 304 -35.24 64.73 -29.97
CA THR A 304 -35.61 63.43 -29.40
C THR A 304 -34.55 62.99 -28.40
N LYS A 305 -35.01 62.64 -27.20
CA LYS A 305 -34.27 61.85 -26.21
C LYS A 305 -34.49 60.36 -26.44
#